data_AF-A0A2G5HN47-F1
#
_entry.id   AF-A0A2G5HN47-F1
#
_cell.length_a   1.000
_cell.length_b   1.000
_cell.length_c   1.000
_cell.angle_alpha   90.00
_cell.angle_beta   90.00
_cell.angle_gamma   90.00
#
_symmetry.space_group_name_H-M   'P 1'
#
loop_
_entity.id
_entity.type
_entity.pdbx_description
1 polymer ?
#
loop_
_entity_poly.entity_id
_entity_poly.type
_entity_poly.pdbx_seq_one_letter_code
_entity_poly.pdbx_strand_id
1 'polypeptide(L)'
;MATATQFSLPDQILNPTSLPPPAFTFDNYLSRALPTLGRPSKVARPICPDYRSSNGTQCPRGPTCPDRHYVPPSERSGIGHLICKHYQRGLCKKGEACEFAHTFNLRDEKECKEFSRYGICPQGDECTSLHIPPTAEIRRAACAHYARGFCPLGPYCERRHVKHKRLCPYYLAGFCPNGRAHPPDTDKVVSCEFGAHAKWIKDEDMNPKKPLVRKVKDEETLRMEQEERENEYYQEEERRREKFEKDGGSGGWQRGGRGRGRGGRGYRSKRY
;
A
#
# COMPACT_ATOMS: atom_id res chain seq x y z
N MET A 1 27.51 -17.17 -21.93
CA MET A 1 27.28 -18.42 -21.17
C MET A 1 27.13 -18.04 -19.71
N ALA A 2 25.93 -18.10 -19.16
CA ALA A 2 25.66 -17.69 -17.78
C ALA A 2 26.03 -18.83 -16.82
N THR A 3 27.01 -18.58 -15.96
CA THR A 3 27.43 -19.49 -14.88
C THR A 3 26.33 -19.58 -13.84
N ALA A 4 25.64 -20.73 -13.76
CA ALA A 4 24.71 -21.01 -12.68
C ALA A 4 25.50 -21.09 -11.36
N THR A 5 25.29 -20.13 -10.47
CA THR A 5 25.75 -20.19 -9.08
C THR A 5 25.07 -21.37 -8.40
N GLN A 6 25.78 -22.49 -8.25
CA GLN A 6 25.27 -23.67 -7.57
C GLN A 6 25.27 -23.42 -6.05
N PHE A 7 24.09 -23.42 -5.43
CA PHE A 7 23.93 -23.30 -3.99
C PHE A 7 24.42 -24.58 -3.28
N SER A 8 24.97 -24.46 -2.06
CA SER A 8 25.47 -25.60 -1.30
C SER A 8 24.33 -26.54 -0.88
N LEU A 9 24.52 -27.87 -0.89
CA LEU A 9 23.49 -28.85 -0.47
C LEU A 9 22.80 -28.52 0.87
N PRO A 10 23.53 -28.08 1.92
CA PRO A 10 22.90 -27.63 3.17
C PRO A 10 21.97 -26.43 2.97
N ASP A 11 22.36 -25.42 2.18
CA ASP A 11 21.52 -24.26 1.88
C ASP A 11 20.27 -24.63 1.07
N GLN A 12 20.39 -25.64 0.20
CA GLN A 12 19.26 -26.18 -0.57
C GLN A 12 18.22 -26.86 0.35
N ILE A 13 18.67 -27.57 1.39
CA ILE A 13 17.80 -28.24 2.37
C ILE A 13 17.13 -27.22 3.31
N LEU A 14 17.89 -26.21 3.75
CA LEU A 14 17.39 -25.20 4.69
C LEU A 14 16.46 -24.17 4.02
N ASN A 15 16.65 -23.91 2.72
CA ASN A 15 15.87 -22.92 1.96
C ASN A 15 15.28 -23.51 0.67
N PRO A 16 14.38 -24.50 0.75
CA PRO A 16 13.84 -25.18 -0.43
C PRO A 16 13.01 -24.25 -1.33
N THR A 17 12.49 -23.15 -0.80
CA THR A 17 11.75 -22.11 -1.54
C THR A 17 12.66 -21.18 -2.36
N SER A 18 13.97 -21.19 -2.12
CA SER A 18 14.94 -20.43 -2.91
C SER A 18 15.42 -21.16 -4.16
N LEU A 19 15.11 -22.45 -4.26
CA LEU A 19 15.43 -23.28 -5.40
C LEU A 19 14.46 -23.04 -6.56
N PRO A 20 14.93 -23.16 -7.82
CA PRO A 20 14.01 -23.19 -8.95
C PRO A 20 13.04 -24.36 -8.81
N PRO A 21 11.73 -24.15 -9.03
CA PRO A 21 10.75 -25.22 -8.91
C PRO A 21 11.06 -26.35 -9.92
N PRO A 22 10.85 -27.61 -9.55
CA PRO A 22 11.04 -28.74 -10.46
C PRO A 22 10.09 -28.62 -11.66
N ALA A 23 10.59 -28.94 -12.85
CA ALA A 23 9.78 -28.93 -14.07
C ALA A 23 8.86 -30.16 -14.09
N PHE A 24 7.56 -29.93 -14.26
CA PHE A 24 6.56 -30.97 -14.41
C PHE A 24 6.12 -31.13 -15.86
N THR A 25 5.71 -32.34 -16.23
CA THR A 25 5.21 -32.66 -17.58
C THR A 25 3.96 -31.84 -17.95
N PHE A 26 3.17 -31.45 -16.96
CA PHE A 26 1.98 -30.63 -17.16
C PHE A 26 2.28 -29.13 -17.30
N ASP A 27 3.50 -28.66 -17.03
CA ASP A 27 3.82 -27.22 -17.10
C ASP A 27 3.65 -26.65 -18.51
N ASN A 28 3.95 -27.45 -19.53
CA ASN A 28 3.76 -27.07 -20.92
C ASN A 28 2.27 -26.93 -21.29
N TYR A 29 1.43 -27.81 -20.73
CA TYR A 29 -0.01 -27.73 -20.88
C TYR A 29 -0.59 -26.54 -20.10
N LEU A 30 -0.18 -26.34 -18.84
CA LEU A 30 -0.64 -25.25 -18.00
C LEU A 30 -0.24 -23.89 -18.57
N SER A 31 0.98 -23.72 -19.07
CA SER A 31 1.43 -22.47 -19.69
C SER A 31 0.68 -22.13 -20.98
N ARG A 32 0.24 -23.15 -21.73
CA ARG A 32 -0.54 -22.98 -22.97
C ARG A 32 -2.04 -22.78 -22.70
N ALA A 33 -2.62 -23.54 -21.77
CA ALA A 33 -4.05 -23.51 -21.44
C ALA A 33 -4.40 -22.35 -20.49
N LEU A 34 -3.49 -22.00 -19.59
CA LEU A 34 -3.63 -20.95 -18.59
C LEU A 34 -2.35 -20.08 -18.56
N PRO A 35 -2.13 -19.22 -19.57
CA PRO A 35 -0.95 -18.37 -19.65
C PRO A 35 -0.76 -17.40 -18.46
N THR A 36 -1.82 -17.26 -17.64
CA THR A 36 -1.87 -16.43 -16.43
C THR A 36 -1.50 -17.18 -15.15
N LEU A 37 -1.33 -18.51 -15.20
CA LEU A 37 -1.06 -19.33 -14.03
C LEU A 37 0.34 -19.06 -13.48
N GLY A 38 0.45 -18.81 -12.16
CA GLY A 38 1.73 -18.52 -11.49
C GLY A 38 2.26 -17.10 -11.64
N ARG A 39 1.59 -16.22 -12.41
CA ARG A 39 1.93 -14.80 -12.50
C ARG A 39 0.95 -13.98 -11.65
N PRO A 40 1.40 -13.36 -10.54
CA PRO A 40 0.51 -12.59 -9.71
C PRO A 40 -0.01 -11.42 -10.55
N SER A 41 -1.34 -11.22 -10.59
CA SER A 41 -1.95 -9.92 -10.88
C SER A 41 -1.81 -9.34 -12.31
N LYS A 42 -2.89 -8.74 -12.82
CA LYS A 42 -2.86 -7.81 -13.98
C LYS A 42 -1.83 -6.68 -13.82
N VAL A 43 -1.44 -6.32 -12.60
CA VAL A 43 -0.57 -5.19 -12.25
C VAL A 43 0.89 -5.59 -12.10
N ALA A 44 1.20 -6.79 -11.62
CA ALA A 44 2.59 -7.24 -11.44
C ALA A 44 3.18 -7.93 -12.69
N ARG A 45 2.37 -8.14 -13.73
CA ARG A 45 2.86 -8.54 -15.06
C ARG A 45 3.65 -7.40 -15.72
N PRO A 46 4.84 -7.69 -16.31
CA PRO A 46 5.56 -6.70 -17.09
C PRO A 46 4.70 -6.23 -18.28
N ILE A 47 4.88 -4.98 -18.68
CA ILE A 47 4.22 -4.44 -19.87
C ILE A 47 4.79 -5.17 -21.08
N CYS A 48 3.91 -5.71 -21.94
CA CYS A 48 4.31 -6.39 -23.16
C CYS A 48 5.20 -5.46 -24.01
N PRO A 49 6.44 -5.86 -24.33
CA PRO A 49 7.37 -5.00 -25.09
C PRO A 49 6.86 -4.74 -26.51
N ASP A 50 6.24 -5.73 -27.15
CA ASP A 50 5.69 -5.61 -28.50
C ASP A 50 4.52 -4.60 -28.53
N TYR A 51 3.63 -4.71 -27.55
CA TYR A 51 2.50 -3.80 -27.39
C TYR A 51 2.96 -2.38 -27.01
N ARG A 52 3.98 -2.25 -26.14
CA ARG A 52 4.60 -0.96 -25.78
C ARG A 52 5.24 -0.29 -27.00
N SER A 53 5.93 -1.07 -27.83
CA SER A 53 6.59 -0.58 -29.04
C SER A 53 5.58 -0.15 -30.12
N SER A 54 4.40 -0.78 -30.13
CA SER A 54 3.29 -0.39 -31.01
C SER A 54 2.46 0.82 -30.49
N ASN A 55 2.90 1.51 -29.43
CA ASN A 55 2.11 2.55 -28.75
C ASN A 55 0.69 2.12 -28.34
N GLY A 56 0.52 0.84 -28.02
CA GLY A 56 -0.75 0.28 -27.58
C GLY A 56 -1.76 -0.02 -28.68
N THR A 57 -1.28 -0.16 -29.92
CA THR A 57 -2.15 -0.40 -31.07
C THR A 57 -2.25 -1.89 -31.42
N GLN A 58 -1.14 -2.65 -31.35
CA GLN A 58 -1.10 -4.04 -31.80
C GLN A 58 -0.09 -4.90 -31.02
N CYS A 59 -0.50 -6.11 -30.66
CA CYS A 59 0.40 -7.15 -30.18
C CYS A 59 0.19 -8.41 -31.02
N PRO A 60 1.25 -9.07 -31.51
CA PRO A 60 1.15 -10.30 -32.31
C PRO A 60 0.50 -11.45 -31.54
N ARG A 61 0.53 -11.40 -30.20
CA ARG A 61 -0.07 -12.39 -29.29
C ARG A 61 -1.54 -12.09 -28.94
N GLY A 62 -2.08 -10.97 -29.45
CA GLY A 62 -3.49 -10.60 -29.30
C GLY A 62 -3.96 -10.47 -27.84
N PRO A 63 -5.27 -10.64 -27.56
CA PRO A 63 -5.83 -10.51 -26.21
C PRO A 63 -5.36 -11.60 -25.23
N THR A 64 -4.78 -12.68 -25.75
CA THR A 64 -4.21 -13.82 -25.00
C THR A 64 -2.74 -13.61 -24.61
N CYS A 65 -2.21 -12.40 -24.76
CA CYS A 65 -0.81 -12.14 -24.41
C CYS A 65 -0.56 -12.40 -22.91
N PRO A 66 0.51 -13.15 -22.55
CA PRO A 66 0.86 -13.41 -21.16
C PRO A 66 1.36 -12.16 -20.42
N ASP A 67 1.74 -11.12 -21.16
CA ASP A 67 2.25 -9.85 -20.64
C ASP A 67 1.16 -8.76 -20.74
N ARG A 68 1.29 -7.69 -19.95
CA ARG A 68 0.24 -6.67 -19.83
C ARG A 68 0.20 -5.73 -21.03
N HIS A 69 -0.97 -5.57 -21.65
CA HIS A 69 -1.25 -4.54 -22.64
C HIS A 69 -1.74 -3.26 -21.95
N TYR A 70 -1.11 -2.12 -22.23
CA TYR A 70 -1.48 -0.81 -21.68
C TYR A 70 -2.81 -0.30 -22.26
N VAL A 71 -3.74 0.13 -21.42
CA VAL A 71 -4.96 0.84 -21.87
C VAL A 71 -4.67 2.35 -21.78
N PRO A 72 -4.98 3.15 -22.83
CA PRO A 72 -4.51 4.52 -22.95
C PRO A 72 -4.96 5.45 -21.80
N PRO A 73 -4.26 6.60 -21.61
CA PRO A 73 -4.43 7.48 -20.45
C PRO A 73 -5.82 8.12 -20.29
N SER A 74 -6.71 8.04 -21.29
CA SER A 74 -8.10 8.49 -21.19
C SER A 74 -8.95 7.61 -20.27
N GLU A 75 -8.51 6.38 -19.98
CA GLU A 75 -9.10 5.47 -18.97
C GLU A 75 -8.28 5.46 -17.67
N ARG A 76 -7.43 6.48 -17.45
CA ARG A 76 -6.64 6.68 -16.23
C ARG A 76 -7.51 7.23 -15.09
N SER A 77 -8.59 6.56 -14.79
CA SER A 77 -9.07 6.57 -13.41
C SER A 77 -8.11 5.64 -12.66
N GLY A 78 -7.59 6.04 -11.50
CA GLY A 78 -6.70 5.22 -10.63
C GLY A 78 -7.31 3.92 -10.09
N ILE A 79 -8.27 3.35 -10.82
CA ILE A 79 -9.12 2.20 -10.55
C ILE A 79 -8.37 0.89 -10.75
N GLY A 80 -7.38 0.82 -11.64
CA GLY A 80 -6.58 -0.39 -11.87
C GLY A 80 -5.71 -0.82 -10.67
N HIS A 81 -5.55 0.06 -9.68
CA HIS A 81 -4.91 -0.23 -8.39
C HIS A 81 -5.92 -0.63 -7.31
N LEU A 82 -7.21 -0.31 -7.52
CA LEU A 82 -8.27 -0.61 -6.59
C LEU A 82 -8.75 -2.04 -6.84
N ILE A 83 -8.75 -2.84 -5.77
CA ILE A 83 -9.19 -4.23 -5.82
C ILE A 83 -10.70 -4.27 -6.08
N CYS A 84 -11.14 -5.15 -6.97
CA CYS A 84 -12.56 -5.33 -7.28
C CYS A 84 -13.30 -5.88 -6.05
N LYS A 85 -14.24 -5.10 -5.50
CA LYS A 85 -15.10 -5.53 -4.37
C LYS A 85 -15.90 -6.81 -4.67
N HIS A 86 -16.33 -7.01 -5.92
CA HIS A 86 -17.06 -8.22 -6.31
C HIS A 86 -16.15 -9.43 -6.45
N TYR A 87 -14.89 -9.23 -6.83
CA TYR A 87 -13.89 -10.31 -6.90
C TYR A 87 -13.48 -10.79 -5.52
N GLN A 88 -13.32 -9.87 -4.56
CA GLN A 88 -13.06 -10.23 -3.15
C GLN A 88 -14.13 -11.17 -2.58
N ARG A 89 -15.36 -11.08 -3.07
CA ARG A 89 -16.50 -11.93 -2.67
C ARG A 89 -16.72 -13.14 -3.57
N GLY A 90 -15.89 -13.33 -4.60
CA GLY A 90 -16.05 -14.42 -5.60
C GLY A 90 -17.22 -14.24 -6.58
N LEU A 91 -17.85 -13.05 -6.62
CA LEU A 91 -19.07 -12.77 -7.39
C LEU A 91 -18.81 -11.93 -8.65
N CYS A 92 -17.54 -11.72 -9.03
CA CYS A 92 -17.23 -10.90 -10.20
C CYS A 92 -17.51 -11.65 -11.50
N LYS A 93 -18.58 -11.26 -12.20
CA LYS A 93 -18.93 -11.78 -13.52
C LYS A 93 -18.03 -11.27 -14.65
N LYS A 94 -17.33 -10.15 -14.43
CA LYS A 94 -16.49 -9.50 -15.46
C LYS A 94 -15.14 -10.19 -15.67
N GLY A 95 -14.71 -11.11 -14.77
CA GLY A 95 -13.47 -11.88 -14.92
C GLY A 95 -12.27 -11.02 -15.34
N GLU A 96 -11.58 -11.45 -16.40
CA GLU A 96 -10.43 -10.71 -16.97
C GLU A 96 -10.80 -9.40 -17.68
N ALA A 97 -12.07 -9.14 -17.97
CA ALA A 97 -12.54 -7.87 -18.54
C ALA A 97 -12.92 -6.84 -17.46
N CYS A 98 -12.72 -7.16 -16.17
CA CYS A 98 -12.98 -6.23 -15.09
C CYS A 98 -12.00 -5.05 -15.10
N GLU A 99 -12.54 -3.84 -14.92
CA GLU A 99 -11.80 -2.57 -14.79
C GLU A 99 -10.98 -2.50 -13.49
N PHE A 100 -11.42 -3.21 -12.45
CA PHE A 100 -10.79 -3.27 -11.13
C PHE A 100 -9.83 -4.46 -11.02
N ALA A 101 -8.81 -4.36 -10.17
CA ALA A 101 -7.82 -5.43 -10.00
C ALA A 101 -8.42 -6.68 -9.35
N HIS A 102 -8.18 -7.85 -9.95
CA HIS A 102 -8.51 -9.16 -9.40
C HIS A 102 -7.32 -9.74 -8.64
N THR A 103 -6.98 -9.11 -7.53
CA THR A 103 -5.80 -9.47 -6.73
C THR A 103 -6.15 -9.46 -5.26
N PHE A 104 -5.75 -10.50 -4.54
CA PHE A 104 -5.81 -10.55 -3.07
C PHE A 104 -4.50 -10.03 -2.48
N ASN A 105 -4.06 -8.84 -2.88
CA ASN A 105 -2.96 -8.18 -2.22
C ASN A 105 -3.49 -7.46 -0.97
N LEU A 106 -3.70 -8.23 0.09
CA LEU A 106 -3.91 -7.66 1.44
C LEU A 106 -2.71 -6.79 1.83
N ARG A 107 -1.51 -7.05 1.31
CA ARG A 107 -0.32 -6.25 1.64
C ARG A 107 -0.36 -4.77 1.23
N ASP A 108 -1.21 -4.42 0.25
CA ASP A 108 -1.43 -3.03 -0.18
C ASP A 108 -2.65 -2.41 0.57
N GLU A 109 -3.24 -3.13 1.52
CA GLU A 109 -4.40 -2.67 2.26
C GLU A 109 -3.99 -1.58 3.26
N LYS A 110 -4.77 -0.50 3.23
CA LYS A 110 -4.54 0.68 4.05
C LYS A 110 -4.66 0.32 5.52
N GLU A 111 -3.89 1.00 6.37
CA GLU A 111 -4.08 0.91 7.82
C GLU A 111 -5.49 1.32 8.22
N CYS A 112 -6.10 0.57 9.15
CA CYS A 112 -7.39 0.90 9.73
C CYS A 112 -7.25 2.21 10.52
N LYS A 113 -8.01 3.25 10.15
CA LYS A 113 -7.90 4.58 10.78
C LYS A 113 -8.35 4.54 12.24
N GLU A 114 -9.49 3.92 12.51
CA GLU A 114 -10.04 3.79 13.85
C GLU A 114 -9.12 2.96 14.74
N PHE A 115 -8.65 1.79 14.30
CA PHE A 115 -7.73 0.98 15.09
C PHE A 115 -6.36 1.65 15.28
N SER A 116 -5.86 2.36 14.25
CA SER A 116 -4.60 3.10 14.34
C SER A 116 -4.66 4.25 15.35
N ARG A 117 -5.80 4.91 15.49
CA ARG A 117 -5.98 6.06 16.40
C ARG A 117 -6.41 5.60 17.78
N TYR A 118 -7.42 4.72 17.86
CA TYR A 118 -8.08 4.34 19.10
C TYR A 118 -7.72 2.95 19.62
N GLY A 119 -7.03 2.11 18.84
CA GLY A 119 -6.79 0.71 19.21
C GLY A 119 -8.05 -0.15 19.25
N ILE A 120 -9.19 0.40 18.80
CA ILE A 120 -10.49 -0.29 18.72
C ILE A 120 -11.01 -0.12 17.29
N CYS A 121 -11.56 -1.19 16.74
CA CYS A 121 -12.26 -1.16 15.47
C CYS A 121 -13.68 -1.73 15.66
N PRO A 122 -14.74 -1.07 15.15
CA PRO A 122 -16.10 -1.60 15.22
C PRO A 122 -16.29 -2.90 14.41
N GLN A 123 -15.43 -3.16 13.40
CA GLN A 123 -15.42 -4.42 12.67
C GLN A 123 -14.62 -5.53 13.35
N GLY A 124 -13.88 -5.23 14.43
CA GLY A 124 -13.04 -6.22 15.11
C GLY A 124 -12.03 -6.89 14.19
N ASP A 125 -11.77 -8.18 14.41
CA ASP A 125 -10.77 -8.95 13.67
C ASP A 125 -11.15 -9.26 12.21
N GLU A 126 -12.42 -9.04 11.83
CA GLU A 126 -12.90 -9.17 10.46
C GLU A 126 -12.67 -7.89 9.63
N CYS A 127 -12.02 -6.87 10.20
CA CYS A 127 -11.70 -5.66 9.47
C CYS A 127 -10.74 -5.97 8.31
N THR A 128 -11.10 -5.55 7.10
CA THR A 128 -10.28 -5.70 5.89
C THR A 128 -9.03 -4.80 5.89
N SER A 129 -8.90 -3.90 6.86
CA SER A 129 -7.78 -2.95 6.94
C SER A 129 -6.77 -3.42 7.97
N LEU A 130 -5.48 -3.11 7.78
CA LEU A 130 -4.43 -3.58 8.70
C LEU A 130 -4.60 -2.98 10.11
N HIS A 131 -4.69 -3.86 11.09
CA HIS A 131 -4.71 -3.54 12.51
C HIS A 131 -3.30 -3.44 13.06
N ILE A 132 -2.70 -2.25 12.98
CA ILE A 132 -1.47 -1.91 13.68
C ILE A 132 -1.85 -1.12 14.94
N PRO A 133 -1.44 -1.54 16.16
CA PRO A 133 -1.82 -0.87 17.39
C PRO A 133 -1.07 0.45 17.60
N PRO A 134 -1.65 1.47 18.27
CA PRO A 134 -1.03 2.80 18.43
C PRO A 134 0.32 2.74 19.14
N THR A 135 0.46 1.79 20.06
CA THR A 135 1.65 1.54 20.88
C THR A 135 2.70 0.68 20.18
N ALA A 136 2.45 0.25 18.94
CA ALA A 136 3.36 -0.60 18.17
C ALA A 136 4.73 0.06 17.99
N GLU A 137 5.78 -0.75 18.09
CA GLU A 137 7.17 -0.32 17.88
C GLU A 137 7.39 0.30 16.48
N ILE A 138 6.66 -0.20 15.48
CA ILE A 138 6.76 0.29 14.09
C ILE A 138 6.35 1.76 13.95
N ARG A 139 5.50 2.28 14.85
CA ARG A 139 5.06 3.68 14.86
C ARG A 139 6.00 4.63 15.58
N ARG A 140 6.95 4.12 16.35
CA ARG A 140 7.95 4.98 17.00
C ARG A 140 8.79 5.67 15.94
N ALA A 141 9.05 6.95 16.14
CA ALA A 141 9.87 7.73 15.23
C ALA A 141 11.26 7.08 15.07
N ALA A 142 11.78 7.13 13.85
CA ALA A 142 13.13 6.64 13.55
C ALA A 142 14.19 7.41 14.36
N CYS A 143 15.17 6.68 14.87
CA CYS A 143 16.27 7.28 15.62
C CYS A 143 17.17 8.08 14.70
N ALA A 144 17.25 9.40 14.94
CA ALA A 144 18.10 10.29 14.17
C ALA A 144 19.59 9.97 14.35
N HIS A 145 20.00 9.40 15.49
CA HIS A 145 21.39 8.98 15.74
C HIS A 145 21.71 7.71 14.94
N TYR A 146 20.84 6.71 14.98
CA TYR A 146 21.01 5.47 14.23
C TYR A 146 20.99 5.68 12.70
N ALA A 147 20.16 6.60 12.21
CA ALA A 147 20.14 7.00 10.79
C ALA A 147 21.48 7.60 10.29
N ARG A 148 22.34 8.07 11.21
CA ARG A 148 23.71 8.52 10.90
C ARG A 148 24.74 7.38 10.92
N GLY A 149 24.31 6.16 11.26
CA GLY A 149 25.13 4.97 11.34
C GLY A 149 25.34 4.44 12.75
N PHE A 150 25.21 5.29 13.79
CA PHE A 150 25.46 4.85 15.17
C PHE A 150 24.58 5.55 16.20
N CYS A 151 23.99 4.77 17.10
CA CYS A 151 23.27 5.27 18.28
C CYS A 151 23.93 4.75 19.56
N PRO A 152 24.36 5.63 20.48
CA PRO A 152 25.09 5.23 21.68
C PRO A 152 24.25 4.37 22.66
N LEU A 153 22.92 4.47 22.61
CA LEU A 153 22.03 3.66 23.44
C LEU A 153 21.72 2.28 22.86
N GLY A 154 22.09 2.02 21.60
CA GLY A 154 21.85 0.74 20.95
C GLY A 154 20.40 0.26 21.10
N PRO A 155 20.15 -0.99 21.55
CA PRO A 155 18.80 -1.56 21.64
C PRO A 155 17.91 -0.87 22.69
N TYR A 156 18.49 -0.09 23.60
CA TYR A 156 17.75 0.60 24.67
C TYR A 156 17.24 1.98 24.26
N CYS A 157 17.40 2.39 22.99
CA CYS A 157 16.90 3.68 22.53
C CYS A 157 15.37 3.74 22.54
N GLU A 158 14.80 4.86 22.99
CA GLU A 158 13.36 5.14 22.91
C GLU A 158 12.84 5.14 21.46
N ARG A 159 13.71 5.55 20.52
CA ARG A 159 13.39 5.63 19.10
C ARG A 159 13.70 4.33 18.37
N ARG A 160 12.96 4.05 17.30
CA ARG A 160 13.13 2.82 16.52
C ARG A 160 14.42 2.87 15.70
N HIS A 161 15.18 1.77 15.72
CA HIS A 161 16.36 1.56 14.88
C HIS A 161 15.97 0.75 13.64
N VAL A 162 16.09 1.36 12.46
CA VAL A 162 15.74 0.67 11.20
C VAL A 162 16.99 0.18 10.49
N LYS A 163 17.10 -1.14 10.41
CA LYS A 163 18.25 -1.82 9.82
C LYS A 163 18.13 -1.81 8.30
N HIS A 164 19.07 -1.15 7.62
CA HIS A 164 19.21 -1.26 6.18
C HIS A 164 20.01 -2.51 5.83
N LYS A 165 19.63 -3.20 4.74
CA LYS A 165 20.24 -4.48 4.33
C LYS A 165 21.73 -4.35 3.99
N ARG A 166 22.11 -3.27 3.31
CA ARG A 166 23.49 -2.95 2.91
C ARG A 166 23.70 -1.45 2.93
N LEU A 167 24.85 -1.00 3.43
CA LEU A 167 25.32 0.38 3.27
C LEU A 167 25.96 0.52 1.89
N CYS A 168 25.80 1.68 1.24
CA CYS A 168 26.41 1.93 -0.05
C CYS A 168 27.94 2.05 0.09
N PRO A 169 28.74 1.16 -0.54
CA PRO A 169 30.19 1.22 -0.44
C PRO A 169 30.77 2.53 -1.02
N TYR A 170 30.20 3.02 -2.12
CA TYR A 170 30.64 4.27 -2.76
C TYR A 170 30.35 5.50 -1.89
N TYR A 171 29.26 5.48 -1.13
CA TYR A 171 28.95 6.55 -0.19
C TYR A 171 29.91 6.53 1.01
N LEU A 172 30.26 5.34 1.50
CA LEU A 172 31.29 5.18 2.53
C LEU A 172 32.67 5.66 2.04
N ALA A 173 32.98 5.49 0.76
CA ALA A 173 34.18 6.01 0.13
C ALA A 173 34.12 7.53 -0.17
N GLY A 174 33.00 8.20 0.14
CA GLY A 174 32.82 9.65 -0.04
C GLY A 174 32.31 10.09 -1.42
N PHE A 175 32.24 9.19 -2.40
CA PHE A 175 31.88 9.51 -3.78
C PHE A 175 30.80 8.54 -4.30
N CYS A 176 29.55 8.73 -3.89
CA CYS A 176 28.43 8.05 -4.51
C CYS A 176 27.84 8.91 -5.65
N PRO A 177 27.82 8.44 -6.91
CA PRO A 177 27.26 9.20 -8.03
C PRO A 177 25.75 9.45 -7.88
N ASN A 178 25.04 8.58 -7.16
CA ASN A 178 23.59 8.65 -6.93
C ASN A 178 23.22 9.31 -5.58
N GLY A 179 24.16 10.03 -4.95
CA GLY A 179 24.15 10.47 -3.54
C GLY A 179 22.81 10.89 -2.93
N ARG A 180 22.00 11.71 -3.63
CA ARG A 180 20.69 12.20 -3.17
C ARG A 180 19.57 11.99 -4.20
N ALA A 181 19.79 11.16 -5.20
CA ALA A 181 18.90 11.03 -6.35
C ALA A 181 17.56 10.34 -6.01
N HIS A 182 17.51 9.54 -4.95
CA HIS A 182 16.33 8.78 -4.56
C HIS A 182 15.54 9.43 -3.43
N PRO A 183 14.20 9.22 -3.38
CA PRO A 183 13.37 9.66 -2.26
C PRO A 183 13.89 9.08 -0.93
N PRO A 184 13.86 9.86 0.16
CA PRO A 184 14.20 9.36 1.48
C PRO A 184 13.22 8.26 1.94
N ASP A 185 13.75 7.21 2.56
CA ASP A 185 12.96 6.16 3.20
C ASP A 185 12.23 6.68 4.47
N THR A 186 11.48 5.81 5.16
CA THR A 186 10.75 6.14 6.40
C THR A 186 11.61 6.81 7.48
N ASP A 187 12.92 6.55 7.45
CA ASP A 187 13.89 7.03 8.43
C ASP A 187 14.62 8.31 7.97
N LYS A 188 14.19 8.86 6.83
CA LYS A 188 14.82 9.99 6.15
C LYS A 188 16.25 9.70 5.68
N VAL A 189 16.60 8.42 5.59
CA VAL A 189 17.85 7.91 5.02
C VAL A 189 17.65 7.77 3.52
N VAL A 190 18.60 8.27 2.72
CA VAL A 190 18.57 8.09 1.27
C VAL A 190 19.19 6.74 0.95
N SER A 191 18.55 5.95 0.11
CA SER A 191 19.11 4.68 -0.39
C SER A 191 19.32 4.76 -1.91
N CYS A 192 20.42 4.19 -2.40
CA CYS A 192 20.66 4.00 -3.83
C CYS A 192 20.67 2.51 -4.18
N GLU A 193 20.86 2.20 -5.46
CA GLU A 193 21.00 0.84 -5.97
C GLU A 193 22.10 0.02 -5.24
N PHE A 194 23.14 0.69 -4.75
CA PHE A 194 24.26 0.06 -4.04
C PHE A 194 24.06 -0.02 -2.52
N GLY A 195 23.05 0.64 -1.95
CA GLY A 195 22.73 0.57 -0.52
C GLY A 195 22.35 1.90 0.13
N ALA A 196 22.21 1.90 1.45
CA ALA A 196 21.83 3.07 2.24
C ALA A 196 22.98 4.07 2.44
N HIS A 197 22.65 5.36 2.39
CA HIS A 197 23.55 6.48 2.64
C HIS A 197 23.30 7.02 4.04
N ALA A 198 24.27 6.87 4.94
CA ALA A 198 24.16 7.44 6.28
C ALA A 198 23.86 8.95 6.21
N LYS A 199 22.89 9.41 6.99
CA LYS A 199 22.41 10.79 6.90
C LYS A 199 23.51 11.77 7.33
N TRP A 200 23.97 12.60 6.39
CA TRP A 200 24.86 13.72 6.70
C TRP A 200 24.05 14.96 7.13
N ILE A 201 24.43 15.57 8.25
CA ILE A 201 23.82 16.78 8.82
C ILE A 201 24.98 17.76 9.08
N LYS A 202 24.77 19.06 8.83
CA LYS A 202 25.78 20.10 9.08
C LYS A 202 26.11 20.22 10.56
N ASP A 203 27.33 20.65 10.88
CA ASP A 203 27.84 20.75 12.24
C ASP A 203 27.07 21.76 13.12
N GLU A 204 26.40 22.76 12.52
CA GLU A 204 25.57 23.75 13.23
C GLU A 204 24.20 23.19 13.66
N ASP A 205 23.66 22.26 12.86
CA ASP A 205 22.45 21.48 13.18
C ASP A 205 22.78 20.28 14.10
N MET A 206 24.03 20.19 14.56
CA MET A 206 24.60 19.06 15.30
C MET A 206 24.28 19.09 16.80
N ASN A 207 23.09 19.56 17.16
CA ASN A 207 22.55 19.37 18.51
C ASN A 207 21.30 18.48 18.50
N PRO A 208 21.38 17.23 17.97
CA PRO A 208 20.29 16.29 18.16
C PRO A 208 20.17 16.01 19.66
N LYS A 209 18.98 16.28 20.24
CA LYS A 209 18.66 15.92 21.62
C LYS A 209 19.26 14.55 21.95
N LYS A 210 20.01 14.47 23.06
CA LYS A 210 20.67 13.24 23.50
C LYS A 210 19.63 12.12 23.45
N PRO A 211 19.96 10.96 22.87
CA PRO A 211 19.01 9.87 22.78
C PRO A 211 18.61 9.47 24.20
N LEU A 212 17.32 9.22 24.40
CA LEU A 212 16.77 8.82 25.69
C LEU A 212 16.60 7.31 25.72
N VAL A 213 16.75 6.74 26.92
CA VAL A 213 16.51 5.32 27.16
C VAL A 213 15.01 5.06 27.11
N ARG A 214 14.62 3.96 26.44
CA ARG A 214 13.23 3.51 26.35
C ARG A 214 12.71 3.24 27.76
N LYS A 215 11.72 4.03 28.18
CA LYS A 215 10.97 3.77 29.42
C LYS A 215 9.92 2.69 29.14
N VAL A 216 9.92 1.63 29.93
CA VAL A 216 8.81 0.67 29.96
C VAL A 216 7.72 1.33 30.81
N LYS A 217 6.54 1.50 30.25
CA LYS A 217 5.38 2.03 30.99
C LYS A 217 4.77 0.91 31.83
N ASP A 218 4.34 1.24 33.04
CA ASP A 218 3.70 0.29 33.94
C ASP A 218 2.35 -0.17 33.38
N GLU A 219 1.92 -1.38 33.73
CA GLU A 219 0.71 -1.98 33.17
C GLU A 219 -0.56 -1.15 33.48
N GLU A 220 -0.62 -0.57 34.68
CA GLU A 220 -1.71 0.33 35.08
C GLU A 220 -1.77 1.58 34.21
N THR A 221 -0.62 2.19 33.92
CA THR A 221 -0.56 3.38 33.03
C THR A 221 -0.96 3.05 31.60
N LEU A 222 -0.60 1.87 31.10
CA LEU A 222 -1.03 1.40 29.78
C LEU A 222 -2.54 1.15 29.72
N ARG A 223 -3.13 0.64 30.80
CA ARG A 223 -4.58 0.45 30.92
C ARG A 223 -5.31 1.79 30.96
N MET A 224 -4.85 2.75 31.76
CA MET A 224 -5.44 4.10 31.79
C MET A 224 -5.33 4.81 30.43
N GLU A 225 -4.18 4.73 29.76
CA GLU A 225 -4.01 5.30 28.41
C GLU A 225 -4.89 4.61 27.36
N GLN A 226 -5.16 3.31 27.55
CA GLN A 226 -6.09 2.58 26.70
C GLN A 226 -7.52 3.05 26.97
N GLU A 227 -7.96 3.11 28.24
CA GLU A 227 -9.29 3.57 28.66
C GLU A 227 -9.59 5.00 28.20
N GLU A 228 -8.64 5.92 28.34
CA GLU A 228 -8.76 7.30 27.84
C GLU A 228 -9.04 7.31 26.33
N ARG A 229 -8.36 6.44 25.60
CA ARG A 229 -8.51 6.31 24.15
C ARG A 229 -9.84 5.68 23.76
N GLU A 230 -10.36 4.74 24.56
CA GLU A 230 -11.72 4.19 24.36
C GLU A 230 -12.78 5.25 24.64
N ASN A 231 -12.61 6.04 25.71
CA ASN A 231 -13.47 7.17 26.04
C ASN A 231 -13.49 8.23 24.92
N GLU A 232 -12.34 8.56 24.33
CA GLU A 232 -12.27 9.46 23.17
C GLU A 232 -13.05 8.91 21.97
N TYR A 233 -12.94 7.60 21.70
CA TYR A 233 -13.69 6.93 20.64
C TYR A 233 -15.21 7.02 20.85
N TYR A 234 -15.69 6.69 22.06
CA TYR A 234 -17.12 6.74 22.36
C TYR A 234 -17.68 8.16 22.31
N GLN A 235 -16.93 9.16 22.79
CA GLN A 235 -17.32 10.57 22.69
C GLN A 235 -17.35 11.07 21.23
N GLU A 236 -16.48 10.58 20.35
CA GLU A 236 -16.50 10.94 18.93
C GLU A 236 -17.65 10.26 18.18
N GLU A 237 -17.97 9.00 18.49
CA GLU A 237 -19.16 8.31 17.95
C GLU A 237 -20.46 8.96 18.43
N GLU A 238 -20.55 9.38 19.69
CA GLU A 238 -21.71 10.11 20.23
C GLU A 238 -21.89 11.44 19.50
N ARG A 239 -20.83 12.25 19.36
CA ARG A 239 -20.87 13.48 18.55
C ARG A 239 -21.29 13.22 17.11
N ARG A 240 -20.87 12.10 16.51
CA ARG A 240 -21.26 11.72 15.15
C ARG A 240 -22.74 11.34 15.08
N ARG A 241 -23.26 10.65 16.08
CA ARG A 241 -24.68 10.30 16.23
C ARG A 241 -25.53 11.55 16.42
N GLU A 242 -25.17 12.43 17.35
CA GLU A 242 -25.88 13.69 17.60
C GLU A 242 -25.90 14.57 16.35
N LYS A 243 -24.78 14.66 15.62
CA LYS A 243 -24.72 15.38 14.35
C LYS A 243 -25.68 14.78 13.33
N PHE A 244 -25.73 13.46 13.20
CA PHE A 244 -26.66 12.78 12.30
C PHE A 244 -28.13 13.02 12.68
N GLU A 245 -28.43 13.06 13.98
CA GLU A 245 -29.77 13.38 14.49
C GLU A 245 -30.15 14.85 14.23
N LYS A 246 -29.19 15.77 14.42
CA LYS A 246 -29.37 17.21 14.22
C LYS A 246 -29.46 17.61 12.74
N ASP A 247 -28.69 16.97 11.88
CA ASP A 247 -28.74 17.16 10.42
C ASP A 247 -30.02 16.53 9.81
N GLY A 248 -30.81 15.84 10.64
CA GLY A 248 -32.07 15.19 10.29
C GLY A 248 -31.84 13.97 9.42
N GLY A 249 -32.54 12.87 9.71
CA GLY A 249 -32.68 11.71 8.81
C GLY A 249 -33.41 12.05 7.48
N SER A 250 -33.04 13.14 6.82
CA SER A 250 -33.65 13.69 5.60
C SER A 250 -32.99 13.14 4.34
N GLY A 251 -32.93 11.82 4.25
CA GLY A 251 -33.10 11.13 2.95
C GLY A 251 -34.54 11.31 2.49
N GLY A 252 -34.90 12.54 2.12
CA GLY A 252 -36.22 12.92 1.64
C GLY A 252 -36.55 12.25 0.32
N TRP A 253 -37.13 11.05 0.38
CA TRP A 253 -37.98 10.52 -0.69
C TRP A 253 -39.33 11.25 -0.65
N GLN A 254 -39.34 12.58 -0.88
CA GLN A 254 -40.57 13.31 -1.17
C GLN A 254 -41.01 13.00 -2.62
N ARG A 255 -41.74 11.89 -2.76
CA ARG A 255 -43.03 11.78 -3.45
C ARG A 255 -43.33 12.90 -4.47
N GLY A 256 -42.63 12.91 -5.61
CA GLY A 256 -42.96 13.73 -6.77
C GLY A 256 -44.11 13.12 -7.57
N GLY A 257 -45.33 13.20 -7.02
CA GLY A 257 -46.52 12.67 -7.67
C GLY A 257 -47.80 13.24 -7.09
N ARG A 258 -48.21 14.41 -7.58
CA ARG A 258 -49.59 14.78 -7.93
C ARG A 258 -49.64 16.22 -8.43
N GLY A 259 -50.06 16.37 -9.68
CA GLY A 259 -50.27 17.66 -10.30
C GLY A 259 -51.39 18.47 -9.67
N ARG A 260 -51.29 19.79 -9.87
CA ARG A 260 -52.45 20.66 -10.06
C ARG A 260 -52.12 21.58 -11.22
N GLY A 261 -52.91 21.45 -12.28
CA GLY A 261 -52.87 22.36 -13.41
C GLY A 261 -53.31 23.76 -12.99
N ARG A 262 -52.69 24.76 -13.62
CA ARG A 262 -53.35 26.03 -13.91
C ARG A 262 -52.76 26.56 -15.21
N GLY A 263 -53.64 26.71 -16.21
CA GLY A 263 -53.29 27.09 -17.55
C GLY A 263 -52.74 28.51 -17.67
N GLY A 264 -52.01 28.73 -18.76
CA GLY A 264 -51.55 30.05 -19.19
C GLY A 264 -51.06 29.97 -20.62
N ARG A 265 -51.84 30.54 -21.54
CA ARG A 265 -51.65 30.61 -22.99
C ARG A 265 -50.31 31.26 -23.36
N GLY A 266 -49.77 30.89 -24.53
CA GLY A 266 -48.66 31.63 -25.13
C GLY A 266 -48.15 31.09 -26.46
N TYR A 267 -49.04 30.78 -27.42
CA TYR A 267 -48.63 30.67 -28.82
C TYR A 267 -48.27 32.07 -29.34
N ARG A 268 -47.03 32.28 -29.79
CA ARG A 268 -46.71 33.32 -30.77
C ARG A 268 -45.71 32.80 -31.79
N SER A 269 -46.22 32.61 -33.00
CA SER A 269 -45.48 32.27 -34.21
C SER A 269 -44.61 33.43 -34.69
N LYS A 270 -43.52 33.11 -35.41
CA LYS A 270 -43.33 33.40 -36.87
C LYS A 270 -41.90 32.97 -37.24
N ARG A 271 -41.76 32.14 -38.29
CA ARG A 271 -41.41 32.51 -39.69
C ARG A 271 -40.04 33.21 -39.75
N TYR A 272 -39.10 32.81 -40.58
CA TYR A 272 -39.20 32.26 -41.93
C TYR A 272 -38.30 31.05 -42.14
#